data_AF-A0A816DKU3-F1
#
_entry.id   AF-A0A816DKU3-F1
#
_cell.length_a   1.000
_cell.length_b   1.000
_cell.length_c   1.000
_cell.angle_alpha   90.00
_cell.angle_beta   90.00
_cell.angle_gamma   90.00
#
_symmetry.space_group_name_H-M   'P 1'
#
loop_
_entity.id
_entity.type
_entity.pdbx_description
1 polymer ?
#
loop_
_entity_poly.entity_id
_entity_poly.type
_entity_poly.pdbx_seq_one_letter_code
_entity_poly.pdbx_strand_id
1 'polypeptide(L)'
;MDDNTTTTTITDQLNSLRSILRSDDHLQIQPSGDYEQVRIKLDYDIQISFFFDSLINLNKSLNINNVHDLRIIKISNKCPLNNDQWTNIRKYFDELICKPTETTSLQSIIQLIQDYLLKMTINTEKSKQKDKKSSEDMSTMLNKFRGSDLIFNRILHDKTIDRSQVIIGYEDRFTGVHEISFNEFKKVENHEHGIPMHRVRYFKINGQIVWDRTKKLDILTGSDQLNGTSNGNGQKSALVQGLYRFDQSFQQWIECPHISLTSDDSKILSTNETYLPERCHFVTWNILLDHYQSTLIYNSQRYRSILDTLKSLLPDIICLQEVTMNFLNLLLNEIWLQENNYYIIMMKNVINSDQDKSYGQLMMMKNFRPRSFSICPLEISDDGNKTITKELIIARFDLNTKITIDLVNLHLHNDRSHNGNEKRCQALENLFKKMKTNNYMLIGDFNFGDYDLKEQNILSTYENEVHDLWKDIYHLDQVNNEF
;
A
#
# COMPACT_ATOMS: atom_id res chain seq x y z
N MET A 1 -59.02 30.90 -6.55
CA MET A 1 -58.03 30.86 -5.46
C MET A 1 -56.78 30.30 -6.11
N ASP A 2 -55.85 31.20 -6.36
CA ASP A 2 -54.71 30.99 -7.24
C ASP A 2 -53.65 30.13 -6.55
N ASP A 3 -53.38 28.95 -7.12
CA ASP A 3 -52.20 28.14 -6.78
C ASP A 3 -50.96 28.77 -7.45
N ASN A 4 -50.45 29.84 -6.86
CA ASN A 4 -49.11 30.36 -7.16
C ASN A 4 -48.05 29.44 -6.51
N THR A 5 -47.80 28.29 -7.12
CA THR A 5 -46.58 27.51 -6.85
C THR A 5 -45.45 28.07 -7.71
N THR A 6 -44.72 29.04 -7.16
CA THR A 6 -43.54 29.62 -7.79
C THR A 6 -42.46 28.53 -7.95
N THR A 7 -42.31 27.98 -9.15
CA THR A 7 -41.26 27.00 -9.47
C THR A 7 -39.90 27.68 -9.33
N THR A 8 -39.24 27.46 -8.19
CA THR A 8 -37.92 28.04 -7.90
C THR A 8 -36.87 27.23 -8.66
N THR A 9 -36.07 27.88 -9.50
CA THR A 9 -35.06 27.19 -10.31
C THR A 9 -33.95 26.61 -9.43
N ILE A 10 -33.24 25.56 -9.87
CA ILE A 10 -32.04 25.05 -9.16
C ILE A 10 -31.05 26.19 -8.89
N THR A 11 -30.91 27.13 -9.83
CA THR A 11 -30.06 28.31 -9.69
C THR A 11 -30.47 29.18 -8.50
N ASP A 12 -31.77 29.42 -8.32
CA ASP A 12 -32.28 30.19 -7.17
C ASP A 12 -32.02 29.48 -5.83
N GLN A 13 -32.13 28.14 -5.83
CA GLN A 13 -31.86 27.33 -4.63
C GLN A 13 -30.37 27.32 -4.28
N LEU A 14 -29.49 27.21 -5.26
CA LEU A 14 -28.03 27.33 -5.06
C LEU A 14 -27.64 28.75 -4.63
N ASN A 15 -28.30 29.78 -5.16
CA ASN A 15 -28.11 31.17 -4.72
C ASN A 15 -28.60 31.38 -3.28
N SER A 16 -29.70 30.72 -2.90
CA SER A 16 -30.18 30.70 -1.51
C SER A 16 -29.15 30.03 -0.59
N LEU A 17 -28.55 28.90 -0.99
CA LEU A 17 -27.45 28.28 -0.25
C LEU A 17 -26.20 29.17 -0.18
N ARG A 18 -25.91 29.98 -1.19
CA ARG A 18 -24.81 30.96 -1.13
C ARG A 18 -25.09 32.11 -0.16
N SER A 19 -26.35 32.53 -0.03
CA SER A 19 -26.74 33.66 0.84
C SER A 19 -26.55 33.42 2.34
N ILE A 20 -26.47 32.16 2.77
CA ILE A 20 -26.24 31.79 4.18
C ILE A 20 -24.74 31.58 4.51
N LEU A 21 -23.87 31.61 3.50
CA LEU A 21 -22.43 31.42 3.70
C LEU A 21 -21.81 32.68 4.30
N ARG A 22 -20.91 32.48 5.28
CA ARG A 22 -20.11 33.56 5.85
C ARG A 22 -19.02 33.97 4.86
N SER A 23 -18.37 35.11 5.11
CA SER A 23 -17.34 35.66 4.20
C SER A 23 -16.19 34.70 3.89
N ASP A 24 -15.87 33.79 4.82
CA ASP A 24 -14.78 32.82 4.69
C ASP A 24 -15.24 31.44 4.17
N ASP A 25 -16.55 31.24 4.03
CA ASP A 25 -17.14 30.02 3.49
C ASP A 25 -17.26 30.12 1.96
N HIS A 26 -17.10 28.99 1.25
CA HIS A 26 -17.17 28.99 -0.22
C HIS A 26 -17.90 27.77 -0.77
N LEU A 27 -18.85 27.99 -1.69
CA LEU A 27 -19.55 26.95 -2.44
C LEU A 27 -18.97 26.81 -3.85
N GLN A 28 -18.52 25.60 -4.20
CA GLN A 28 -18.06 25.21 -5.52
C GLN A 28 -18.97 24.12 -6.11
N ILE A 29 -19.14 24.15 -7.42
CA ILE A 29 -19.90 23.14 -8.17
C ILE A 29 -18.98 22.58 -9.25
N GLN A 30 -18.90 21.25 -9.36
CA GLN A 30 -18.07 20.57 -10.34
C GLN A 30 -18.86 19.45 -11.03
N PRO A 31 -18.78 19.33 -12.38
CA PRO A 31 -19.34 18.19 -13.09
C PRO A 31 -18.67 16.88 -12.67
N SER A 32 -19.45 15.83 -12.43
CA SER A 32 -18.95 14.53 -11.99
C SER A 32 -19.80 13.39 -12.60
N GLY A 33 -19.53 13.06 -13.87
CA GLY A 33 -20.31 12.09 -14.63
C GLY A 33 -21.72 12.63 -14.91
N ASP A 34 -22.74 11.83 -14.61
CA ASP A 34 -24.16 12.19 -14.82
C ASP A 34 -24.72 13.10 -13.71
N TYR A 35 -23.91 13.49 -12.72
CA TYR A 35 -24.31 14.31 -11.59
C TYR A 35 -23.46 15.58 -11.48
N GLU A 36 -24.00 16.60 -10.80
CA GLU A 36 -23.25 17.76 -10.33
C GLU A 36 -22.88 17.60 -8.86
N GLN A 37 -21.60 17.81 -8.54
CA GLN A 37 -21.12 17.78 -7.16
C GLN A 37 -21.07 19.19 -6.58
N VAL A 38 -21.76 19.39 -5.46
CA VAL A 38 -21.65 20.61 -4.65
C VAL A 38 -20.67 20.38 -3.51
N ARG A 39 -19.76 21.32 -3.31
CA ARG A 39 -18.80 21.35 -2.18
C ARG A 39 -18.89 22.70 -1.49
N ILE A 40 -19.21 22.70 -0.21
CA ILE A 40 -19.33 23.89 0.63
C ILE A 40 -18.23 23.82 1.68
N LYS A 41 -17.20 24.64 1.52
CA LYS A 41 -16.14 24.82 2.51
C LYS A 41 -16.65 25.74 3.62
N LEU A 42 -16.48 25.30 4.86
CA LEU A 42 -16.83 26.01 6.09
C LEU A 42 -15.57 26.31 6.91
N ASP A 43 -15.74 27.06 8.00
CA ASP A 43 -14.73 27.29 9.04
C ASP A 43 -13.97 26.00 9.44
N TYR A 44 -12.71 26.20 9.88
CA TYR A 44 -11.83 25.13 10.37
C TYR A 44 -11.51 24.03 9.35
N ASP A 45 -11.47 24.36 8.05
CA ASP A 45 -11.22 23.40 6.96
C ASP A 45 -12.19 22.22 6.94
N ILE A 46 -13.46 22.46 7.30
CA ILE A 46 -14.56 21.50 7.14
C ILE A 46 -15.22 21.70 5.77
N GLN A 47 -15.71 20.62 5.16
CA GLN A 47 -16.53 20.68 3.95
C GLN A 47 -17.79 19.85 4.09
N ILE A 48 -18.92 20.40 3.65
CA ILE A 48 -20.13 19.62 3.34
C ILE A 48 -20.16 19.39 1.83
N SER A 49 -20.41 18.17 1.38
CA SER A 49 -20.55 17.86 -0.04
C SER A 49 -21.69 16.90 -0.31
N PHE A 50 -22.34 17.06 -1.46
CA PHE A 50 -23.39 16.17 -1.97
C PHE A 50 -23.43 16.24 -3.49
N PHE A 51 -24.15 15.30 -4.10
CA PHE A 51 -24.39 15.25 -5.53
C PHE A 51 -25.88 15.46 -5.82
N PHE A 52 -26.19 16.06 -6.96
CA PHE A 52 -27.57 16.12 -7.46
C PHE A 52 -27.58 15.92 -8.97
N ASP A 53 -28.67 15.36 -9.46
CA ASP A 53 -28.88 15.20 -10.90
C ASP A 53 -29.42 16.51 -11.48
N SER A 54 -28.63 17.18 -12.32
CA SER A 54 -29.01 18.48 -12.89
C SER A 54 -30.06 18.38 -13.99
N LEU A 55 -30.28 17.20 -14.58
CA LEU A 55 -31.27 16.94 -15.63
C LEU A 55 -32.63 16.57 -15.04
N ILE A 56 -32.66 15.76 -13.98
CA ILE A 56 -33.89 15.32 -13.30
C ILE A 56 -34.44 16.40 -12.35
N ASN A 57 -33.58 17.24 -11.78
CA ASN A 57 -34.00 18.21 -10.76
C ASN A 57 -34.33 19.61 -11.28
N LEU A 58 -34.39 19.86 -12.59
CA LEU A 58 -34.61 21.20 -13.17
C LEU A 58 -35.76 21.99 -12.51
N ASN A 59 -36.80 21.28 -12.06
CA ASN A 59 -37.99 21.83 -11.40
C ASN A 59 -38.27 21.23 -10.01
N LYS A 60 -37.30 20.55 -9.37
CA LYS A 60 -37.45 19.95 -8.04
C LYS A 60 -36.64 20.71 -6.99
N SER A 61 -37.12 20.71 -5.75
CA SER A 61 -36.39 21.28 -4.62
C SER A 61 -35.21 20.40 -4.21
N LEU A 62 -34.02 21.00 -4.12
CA LEU A 62 -32.83 20.44 -3.49
C LEU A 62 -33.11 20.26 -2.00
N ASN A 63 -33.38 19.02 -1.61
CA ASN A 63 -33.58 18.61 -0.23
C ASN A 63 -32.80 17.33 0.06
N ILE A 64 -32.71 16.96 1.33
CA ILE A 64 -31.94 15.80 1.82
C ILE A 64 -32.34 14.50 1.10
N ASN A 65 -33.60 14.35 0.71
CA ASN A 65 -34.12 13.13 0.07
C ASN A 65 -33.80 13.06 -1.42
N ASN A 66 -33.48 14.18 -2.05
CA ASN A 66 -33.23 14.29 -3.50
C ASN A 66 -31.76 14.51 -3.85
N VAL A 67 -30.88 14.59 -2.85
CA VAL A 67 -29.43 14.66 -3.04
C VAL A 67 -28.79 13.32 -2.70
N HIS A 68 -27.71 13.00 -3.40
CA HIS A 68 -26.97 11.77 -3.21
C HIS A 68 -25.69 12.05 -2.41
N ASP A 69 -25.34 11.12 -1.52
CA ASP A 69 -24.02 11.08 -0.84
C ASP A 69 -23.70 12.41 -0.12
N LEU A 70 -24.69 12.91 0.64
CA LEU A 70 -24.55 14.06 1.52
C LEU A 70 -23.65 13.71 2.70
N ARG A 71 -22.49 14.36 2.78
CA ARG A 71 -21.44 14.07 3.77
C ARG A 71 -20.75 15.33 4.28
N ILE A 72 -20.14 15.21 5.46
CA ILE A 72 -19.24 16.19 6.06
C ILE A 72 -17.83 15.61 6.19
N ILE A 73 -16.80 16.34 5.75
CA ILE A 73 -15.39 15.89 5.74
C ILE A 73 -14.43 16.98 6.21
N LYS A 74 -13.22 16.57 6.66
CA LYS A 74 -12.07 17.47 6.83
C LYS A 74 -11.32 17.59 5.51
N ILE A 75 -11.01 18.81 5.07
CA ILE A 75 -10.31 19.07 3.80
C ILE A 75 -8.78 19.00 3.98
N SER A 76 -8.30 19.24 5.20
CA SER A 76 -6.87 19.40 5.49
C SER A 76 -6.47 18.64 6.74
N ASN A 77 -5.28 18.04 6.71
CA ASN A 77 -4.61 17.49 7.90
C ASN A 77 -4.25 18.58 8.92
N LYS A 78 -4.37 19.87 8.54
CA LYS A 78 -4.20 21.03 9.42
C LYS A 78 -5.52 21.55 10.03
N CYS A 79 -6.63 20.82 9.89
CA CYS A 79 -7.90 21.15 10.53
C CYS A 79 -7.68 21.38 12.05
N PRO A 80 -8.01 22.57 12.59
CA PRO A 80 -7.69 22.92 13.98
C PRO A 80 -8.57 22.20 15.01
N LEU A 81 -9.54 21.40 14.56
CA LEU A 81 -10.44 20.64 15.42
C LEU A 81 -9.79 19.34 15.90
N ASN A 82 -9.80 19.13 17.22
CA ASN A 82 -9.37 17.89 17.82
C ASN A 82 -10.32 16.71 17.48
N ASN A 83 -9.93 15.49 17.84
CA ASN A 83 -10.69 14.28 17.49
C ASN A 83 -12.09 14.24 18.11
N ASP A 84 -12.26 14.70 19.35
CA ASP A 84 -13.56 14.71 20.03
C ASP A 84 -14.49 15.75 19.42
N GLN A 85 -13.96 16.95 19.17
CA GLN A 85 -14.63 18.03 18.47
C GLN A 85 -15.14 17.58 17.10
N TRP A 86 -14.30 16.92 16.31
CA TRP A 86 -14.69 16.36 15.02
C TRP A 86 -15.75 15.26 15.12
N THR A 87 -15.57 14.33 16.06
CA THR A 87 -16.51 13.22 16.26
C THR A 87 -17.88 13.75 16.65
N ASN A 88 -17.93 14.78 17.50
CA ASN A 88 -19.19 15.42 17.91
C ASN A 88 -19.87 16.16 16.76
N ILE A 89 -19.12 16.90 15.93
CA ILE A 89 -19.68 17.57 14.74
C ILE A 89 -20.24 16.53 13.76
N ARG A 90 -19.49 15.46 13.49
CA ARG A 90 -19.94 14.40 12.57
C ARG A 90 -21.20 13.72 13.10
N LYS A 91 -21.22 13.37 14.39
CA LYS A 91 -22.41 12.78 15.02
C LYS A 91 -23.60 13.73 14.97
N TYR A 92 -23.39 15.01 15.22
CA TYR A 92 -24.44 16.03 15.13
C TYR A 92 -24.98 16.16 13.70
N PHE A 93 -24.10 16.18 12.69
CA PHE A 93 -24.47 16.16 11.28
C PHE A 93 -25.27 14.90 10.89
N ASP A 94 -24.82 13.71 11.31
CA ASP A 94 -25.51 12.45 11.05
C ASP A 94 -26.90 12.43 11.73
N GLU A 95 -27.04 12.98 12.94
CA GLU A 95 -28.32 13.15 13.63
C GLU A 95 -29.28 14.08 12.87
N LEU A 96 -28.78 15.20 12.32
CA LEU A 96 -29.56 16.13 11.51
C LEU A 96 -30.09 15.49 10.21
N ILE A 97 -29.36 14.53 9.64
CA ILE A 97 -29.76 13.84 8.40
C ILE A 97 -30.68 12.65 8.68
N CYS A 98 -30.47 11.91 9.79
CA CYS A 98 -31.22 10.69 10.09
C CYS A 98 -32.59 10.93 10.75
N LYS A 99 -32.83 12.11 11.31
CA LYS A 99 -34.13 12.51 11.88
C LYS A 99 -34.65 13.80 11.23
N PRO A 100 -34.90 13.81 9.91
CA PRO A 100 -35.42 15.00 9.26
C PRO A 100 -36.83 15.31 9.78
N THR A 101 -37.03 16.49 10.35
CA THR A 101 -38.38 17.05 10.52
C THR A 101 -38.92 17.46 9.16
N GLU A 102 -40.24 17.67 9.03
CA GLU A 102 -40.85 18.21 7.80
C GLU A 102 -40.25 19.57 7.36
N THR A 103 -39.48 20.22 8.23
CA THR A 103 -38.84 21.52 8.04
C THR A 103 -37.32 21.46 7.88
N THR A 104 -36.68 20.28 7.89
CA THR A 104 -35.21 20.17 7.79
C THR A 104 -34.76 20.33 6.32
N SER A 105 -34.39 21.55 5.94
CA SER A 105 -33.81 21.85 4.64
C SER A 105 -32.27 21.74 4.65
N LEU A 106 -31.65 21.59 3.47
CA LEU A 106 -30.18 21.64 3.34
C LEU A 106 -29.62 22.96 3.89
N GLN A 107 -30.32 24.06 3.67
CA GLN A 107 -30.01 25.37 4.23
C GLN A 107 -30.00 25.34 5.77
N SER A 108 -31.01 24.73 6.39
CA SER A 108 -31.08 24.61 7.85
C SER A 108 -29.92 23.78 8.43
N ILE A 109 -29.52 22.70 7.74
CA ILE A 109 -28.39 21.87 8.15
C ILE A 109 -27.09 22.67 8.12
N ILE A 110 -26.83 23.36 7.00
CA ILE A 110 -25.61 24.15 6.84
C ILE A 110 -25.53 25.25 7.91
N GLN A 111 -26.64 25.95 8.17
CA GLN A 111 -26.69 26.99 9.20
C GLN A 111 -26.45 26.41 10.61
N LEU A 112 -27.08 25.28 10.94
CA LEU A 112 -26.89 24.62 12.24
C LEU A 112 -25.44 24.16 12.44
N ILE A 113 -24.77 23.70 11.38
CA ILE A 113 -23.35 23.37 11.44
C ILE A 113 -22.50 24.64 11.60
N GLN A 114 -22.74 25.70 10.83
CA GLN A 114 -22.01 26.98 10.99
C GLN A 114 -22.18 27.56 12.40
N ASP A 115 -23.37 27.46 12.99
CA ASP A 115 -23.65 27.91 14.35
C ASP A 115 -22.98 27.03 15.42
N TYR A 116 -22.94 25.71 15.16
CA TYR A 116 -22.19 24.78 16.00
C TYR A 116 -20.71 25.14 16.02
N LEU A 117 -20.11 25.37 14.84
CA LEU A 117 -18.70 25.75 14.72
C LEU A 117 -18.40 27.09 15.40
N LEU A 118 -19.30 28.06 15.31
CA LEU A 118 -19.11 29.38 15.94
C LEU A 118 -19.09 29.30 17.48
N LYS A 119 -19.81 28.34 18.08
CA LYS A 119 -19.88 28.15 19.54
C LYS A 119 -18.66 27.40 20.10
N MET A 120 -17.75 26.94 19.23
CA MET A 120 -16.58 26.19 19.67
C MET A 120 -15.46 27.12 20.11
N THR A 121 -15.09 27.05 21.39
CA THR A 121 -13.91 27.75 21.90
C THR A 121 -12.64 26.99 21.52
N ILE A 122 -11.82 27.56 20.64
CA ILE A 122 -10.49 27.05 20.33
C ILE A 122 -9.48 27.80 21.20
N ASN A 123 -8.85 27.11 22.16
CA ASN A 123 -7.81 27.70 23.02
C ASN A 123 -6.53 27.95 22.20
N THR A 124 -6.37 29.17 21.72
CA THR A 124 -5.19 29.66 20.99
C THR A 124 -4.08 30.15 21.93
N GLU A 125 -3.61 29.34 22.87
CA GLU A 125 -2.44 29.68 23.70
C GLU A 125 -1.60 28.45 24.09
N LYS A 126 -1.01 27.75 23.10
CA LYS A 126 0.18 26.88 23.30
C LYS A 126 1.09 26.86 22.06
N SER A 127 1.32 28.03 21.46
CA SER A 127 2.42 28.24 20.51
C SER A 127 3.64 28.70 21.30
N LYS A 128 4.54 27.76 21.67
CA LYS A 128 6.00 27.94 21.89
C LYS A 128 6.68 26.90 22.81
N GLN A 129 5.97 25.95 23.42
CA GLN A 129 6.61 24.84 24.16
C GLN A 129 5.84 23.53 24.03
N LYS A 130 5.82 22.90 22.84
CA LYS A 130 5.40 21.49 22.73
C LYS A 130 5.83 20.76 21.43
N ASP A 131 6.95 21.14 20.82
CA ASP A 131 7.53 20.43 19.66
C ASP A 131 8.25 19.11 20.02
N LYS A 132 7.75 18.35 21.01
CA LYS A 132 8.43 17.10 21.41
C LYS A 132 7.54 15.98 21.96
N LYS A 133 6.21 16.06 21.86
CA LYS A 133 5.34 15.05 22.52
C LYS A 133 4.06 14.64 21.78
N SER A 134 3.86 15.02 20.51
CA SER A 134 2.63 14.72 19.74
C SER A 134 2.81 13.71 18.60
N SER A 135 4.00 13.11 18.45
CA SER A 135 4.27 12.08 17.42
C SER A 135 3.99 10.65 17.90
N GLU A 136 3.77 10.41 19.19
CA GLU A 136 3.50 9.06 19.73
C GLU A 136 2.01 8.66 19.73
N ASP A 137 1.07 9.61 19.87
CA ASP A 137 -0.35 9.28 20.09
C ASP A 137 -1.20 9.08 18.82
N MET A 138 -0.74 9.48 17.63
CA MET A 138 -1.44 9.18 16.35
C MET A 138 -1.06 7.82 15.75
N SER A 139 0.09 7.27 16.16
CA SER A 139 0.55 5.92 15.81
C SER A 139 -0.32 4.82 16.46
N THR A 140 -1.01 5.14 17.56
CA THR A 140 -1.78 4.15 18.33
C THR A 140 -3.23 3.96 17.86
N MET A 141 -3.84 4.90 17.12
CA MET A 141 -5.23 4.76 16.64
C MET A 141 -5.39 4.02 15.30
N LEU A 142 -4.38 4.01 14.43
CA LEU A 142 -4.40 3.17 13.21
C LEU A 142 -4.16 1.67 13.48
N ASN A 143 -3.79 1.31 14.72
CA ASN A 143 -3.49 -0.06 15.14
C ASN A 143 -4.60 -0.72 15.98
N LYS A 144 -5.83 -0.18 15.99
CA LYS A 144 -6.92 -0.78 16.77
C LYS A 144 -7.66 -1.85 15.97
N PHE A 145 -7.49 -3.11 16.39
CA PHE A 145 -8.15 -4.29 15.82
C PHE A 145 -9.67 -4.09 15.65
N ARG A 146 -10.19 -4.33 14.44
CA ARG A 146 -11.56 -4.04 14.02
C ARG A 146 -12.56 -4.99 14.69
N GLY A 147 -13.75 -4.48 15.04
CA GLY A 147 -14.80 -5.25 15.72
C GLY A 147 -15.63 -6.13 14.78
N SER A 148 -16.30 -7.14 15.32
CA SER A 148 -17.13 -8.12 14.59
C SER A 148 -18.22 -7.49 13.72
N ASP A 149 -18.78 -6.35 14.14
CA ASP A 149 -19.78 -5.60 13.38
C ASP A 149 -19.28 -5.12 12.01
N LEU A 150 -18.03 -4.65 11.94
CA LEU A 150 -17.43 -4.15 10.70
C LEU A 150 -17.18 -5.31 9.72
N ILE A 151 -16.76 -6.46 10.25
CA ILE A 151 -16.51 -7.66 9.46
C ILE A 151 -17.81 -8.27 8.95
N PHE A 152 -18.84 -8.33 9.80
CA PHE A 152 -20.17 -8.77 9.39
C PHE A 152 -20.71 -7.92 8.24
N ASN A 153 -20.65 -6.58 8.37
CA ASN A 153 -21.11 -5.66 7.32
C ASN A 153 -20.26 -5.80 6.04
N ARG A 154 -18.95 -6.04 6.15
CA ARG A 154 -18.10 -6.28 4.99
C ARG A 154 -18.54 -7.53 4.23
N ILE A 155 -18.71 -8.66 4.90
CA ILE A 155 -19.17 -9.92 4.28
C ILE A 155 -20.57 -9.74 3.67
N LEU A 156 -21.44 -8.96 4.33
CA LEU A 156 -22.80 -8.69 3.83
C LEU A 156 -22.79 -7.94 2.49
N HIS A 157 -21.90 -6.97 2.31
CA HIS A 157 -21.85 -6.10 1.14
C HIS A 157 -20.86 -6.54 0.05
N ASP A 158 -19.91 -7.42 0.37
CA ASP A 158 -18.93 -7.91 -0.60
C ASP A 158 -19.54 -8.99 -1.51
N LYS A 159 -19.76 -8.65 -2.78
CA LYS A 159 -20.35 -9.55 -3.78
C LYS A 159 -19.41 -10.68 -4.22
N THR A 160 -18.13 -10.61 -3.86
CA THR A 160 -17.14 -11.64 -4.20
C THR A 160 -17.13 -12.81 -3.21
N ILE A 161 -17.79 -12.65 -2.05
CA ILE A 161 -17.89 -13.68 -1.01
C ILE A 161 -19.20 -14.44 -1.16
N ASP A 162 -19.13 -15.75 -1.38
CA ASP A 162 -20.30 -16.62 -1.32
C ASP A 162 -20.75 -16.79 0.14
N ARG A 163 -21.83 -16.08 0.51
CA ARG A 163 -22.39 -16.07 1.87
C ARG A 163 -22.88 -17.44 2.34
N SER A 164 -23.21 -18.34 1.41
CA SER A 164 -23.62 -19.71 1.77
C SER A 164 -22.50 -20.51 2.41
N GLN A 165 -21.24 -20.14 2.14
CA GLN A 165 -20.03 -20.78 2.66
C GLN A 165 -19.46 -20.06 3.89
N VAL A 166 -20.18 -19.07 4.42
CA VAL A 166 -19.73 -18.29 5.57
C VAL A 166 -20.36 -18.83 6.85
N ILE A 167 -19.51 -19.04 7.86
CA ILE A 167 -19.89 -19.51 9.19
C ILE A 167 -19.46 -18.48 10.24
N ILE A 168 -20.31 -18.21 11.22
CA ILE A 168 -20.04 -17.30 12.34
C ILE A 168 -19.90 -18.12 13.61
N GLY A 169 -18.74 -18.03 14.25
CA GLY A 169 -18.51 -18.59 15.57
C GLY A 169 -18.84 -17.57 16.66
N TYR A 170 -19.74 -17.90 17.58
CA TYR A 170 -20.15 -17.03 18.69
C TYR A 170 -20.11 -17.76 20.03
N GLU A 171 -19.93 -17.00 21.12
CA GLU A 171 -19.85 -17.53 22.48
C GLU A 171 -21.23 -17.49 23.15
N ASP A 172 -21.78 -18.67 23.46
CA ASP A 172 -22.99 -18.82 24.26
C ASP A 172 -22.65 -18.82 25.76
N ARG A 173 -23.54 -18.21 26.55
CA ARG A 173 -23.34 -17.96 27.98
C ARG A 173 -23.30 -19.22 28.85
N PHE A 174 -23.75 -20.37 28.35
CA PHE A 174 -23.81 -21.62 29.13
C PHE A 174 -23.09 -22.80 28.46
N THR A 175 -22.89 -22.74 27.14
CA THR A 175 -22.47 -23.93 26.37
C THR A 175 -21.19 -23.73 25.54
N GLY A 176 -20.54 -22.56 25.62
CA GLY A 176 -19.28 -22.29 24.94
C GLY A 176 -19.47 -21.80 23.50
N VAL A 177 -18.48 -22.05 22.64
CA VAL A 177 -18.49 -21.52 21.26
C VAL A 177 -19.34 -22.40 20.36
N HIS A 178 -20.34 -21.81 19.70
CA HIS A 178 -21.18 -22.43 18.69
C HIS A 178 -20.98 -21.78 17.33
N GLU A 179 -21.30 -22.53 16.28
CA GLU A 179 -21.25 -22.07 14.90
C GLU A 179 -22.66 -21.97 14.32
N ILE A 180 -22.91 -20.92 13.53
CA ILE A 180 -24.15 -20.73 12.79
C ILE A 180 -23.83 -20.23 11.38
N SER A 181 -24.64 -20.62 10.38
CA SER A 181 -24.51 -20.08 9.03
C SER A 181 -24.71 -18.57 9.04
N PHE A 182 -23.94 -17.86 8.22
CA PHE A 182 -24.08 -16.42 8.07
C PHE A 182 -25.50 -16.00 7.65
N ASN A 183 -26.17 -16.82 6.83
CA ASN A 183 -27.54 -16.54 6.38
C ASN A 183 -28.60 -16.78 7.47
N GLU A 184 -28.28 -17.58 8.48
CA GLU A 184 -29.15 -17.87 9.62
C GLU A 184 -28.91 -16.92 10.80
N PHE A 185 -27.82 -16.13 10.74
CA PHE A 185 -27.46 -15.16 11.77
C PHE A 185 -28.36 -13.92 11.72
N LYS A 186 -29.16 -13.72 12.78
CA LYS A 186 -30.01 -12.53 12.94
C LYS A 186 -29.34 -11.52 13.87
N LYS A 187 -28.99 -10.34 13.34
CA LYS A 187 -28.48 -9.21 14.11
C LYS A 187 -29.61 -8.67 14.99
N VAL A 188 -29.40 -8.58 16.31
CA VAL A 188 -30.42 -8.10 17.24
C VAL A 188 -29.99 -6.76 17.82
N GLU A 189 -30.80 -5.73 17.59
CA GLU A 189 -30.58 -4.39 18.16
C GLU A 189 -31.35 -4.18 19.48
N ASN A 190 -32.35 -5.00 19.81
CA ASN A 190 -33.13 -4.90 21.05
C ASN A 190 -33.43 -6.27 21.67
N HIS A 191 -33.30 -6.38 23.00
CA HIS A 191 -33.15 -7.58 23.85
C HIS A 191 -34.16 -8.76 23.72
N GLU A 192 -34.37 -9.36 22.54
CA GLU A 192 -35.01 -10.68 22.43
C GLU A 192 -34.42 -11.56 21.31
N HIS A 193 -34.12 -12.82 21.70
CA HIS A 193 -33.98 -14.03 20.86
C HIS A 193 -32.95 -14.06 19.71
N GLY A 194 -31.83 -13.34 19.79
CA GLY A 194 -30.71 -13.55 18.86
C GLY A 194 -29.34 -13.19 19.42
N ILE A 195 -28.29 -13.37 18.61
CA ILE A 195 -26.89 -13.36 19.06
C ILE A 195 -26.32 -11.93 18.95
N PRO A 196 -25.93 -11.29 20.08
CA PRO A 196 -25.32 -9.97 20.04
C PRO A 196 -23.94 -9.99 19.38
N MET A 197 -23.59 -8.89 18.69
CA MET A 197 -22.33 -8.84 17.93
C MET A 197 -21.07 -8.90 18.77
N HIS A 198 -21.12 -8.40 20.01
CA HIS A 198 -20.04 -8.55 20.96
C HIS A 198 -19.82 -10.01 21.42
N ARG A 199 -20.69 -10.96 21.06
CA ARG A 199 -20.49 -12.39 21.32
C ARG A 199 -19.89 -13.13 20.14
N VAL A 200 -19.80 -12.51 18.97
CA VAL A 200 -19.12 -13.11 17.83
C VAL A 200 -17.62 -13.11 18.07
N ARG A 201 -17.05 -14.30 17.91
CA ARG A 201 -15.67 -14.64 18.18
C ARG A 201 -14.86 -14.78 16.91
N TYR A 202 -15.39 -15.41 15.86
CA TYR A 202 -14.71 -15.53 14.58
C TYR A 202 -15.66 -15.64 13.39
N PHE A 203 -15.14 -15.37 12.19
CA PHE A 203 -15.78 -15.64 10.90
C PHE A 203 -14.95 -16.66 10.12
N LYS A 204 -15.62 -17.64 9.50
CA LYS A 204 -15.03 -18.62 8.60
C LYS A 204 -15.64 -18.50 7.21
N ILE A 205 -14.82 -18.67 6.18
CA ILE A 205 -15.24 -18.76 4.77
C ILE A 205 -14.60 -20.01 4.18
N ASN A 206 -15.38 -20.90 3.56
CA ASN A 206 -14.88 -22.16 2.99
C ASN A 206 -14.07 -23.01 3.99
N GLY A 207 -14.45 -22.99 5.27
CA GLY A 207 -13.76 -23.70 6.35
C GLY A 207 -12.51 -23.02 6.93
N GLN A 208 -12.03 -21.91 6.35
CA GLN A 208 -10.88 -21.15 6.86
C GLN A 208 -11.34 -19.98 7.75
N ILE A 209 -10.70 -19.77 8.91
CA ILE A 209 -10.96 -18.59 9.76
C ILE A 209 -10.35 -17.36 9.11
N VAL A 210 -11.19 -16.39 8.74
CA VAL A 210 -10.79 -15.15 8.07
C VAL A 210 -10.80 -13.93 8.99
N TRP A 211 -11.42 -14.05 10.17
CA TRP A 211 -11.34 -13.06 11.24
C TRP A 211 -11.53 -13.73 12.59
N ASP A 212 -10.71 -13.41 13.59
CA ASP A 212 -10.79 -13.97 14.95
C ASP A 212 -10.51 -12.88 15.99
N ARG A 213 -11.49 -12.63 16.85
CA ARG A 213 -11.45 -11.60 17.88
C ARG A 213 -10.43 -11.89 18.97
N THR A 214 -10.28 -13.15 19.35
CA THR A 214 -9.33 -13.56 20.39
C THR A 214 -7.90 -13.51 19.85
N LYS A 215 -7.69 -13.95 18.61
CA LYS A 215 -6.36 -14.00 17.97
C LYS A 215 -5.96 -12.69 17.26
N LYS A 216 -6.84 -11.68 17.29
CA LYS A 216 -6.74 -10.43 16.52
C LYS A 216 -6.38 -10.66 15.03
N LEU A 217 -7.00 -11.67 14.44
CA LEU A 217 -6.84 -12.02 13.02
C LEU A 217 -7.89 -11.27 12.18
N ASP A 218 -7.49 -10.64 11.08
CA ASP A 218 -8.39 -9.96 10.12
C ASP A 218 -7.83 -10.04 8.69
N ILE A 219 -8.12 -11.16 8.02
CA ILE A 219 -7.69 -11.46 6.65
C ILE A 219 -8.55 -10.70 5.62
N LEU A 220 -9.82 -10.41 5.94
CA LEU A 220 -10.78 -9.81 5.00
C LEU A 220 -10.50 -8.35 4.66
N THR A 221 -9.83 -7.61 5.55
CA THR A 221 -9.67 -6.16 5.39
C THR A 221 -8.21 -5.68 5.52
N GLY A 222 -7.24 -6.60 5.46
CA GLY A 222 -5.82 -6.28 5.36
C GLY A 222 -5.23 -5.56 6.58
N SER A 223 -5.81 -5.73 7.77
CA SER A 223 -5.14 -5.31 9.01
C SER A 223 -4.52 -6.53 9.68
N ASP A 224 -3.32 -6.89 9.27
CA ASP A 224 -2.46 -7.74 10.07
C ASP A 224 -2.05 -6.98 11.34
N GLN A 225 -2.55 -7.41 12.50
CA GLN A 225 -1.83 -7.25 13.76
C GLN A 225 -1.94 -8.52 14.61
N LEU A 226 -0.95 -9.38 14.41
CA LEU A 226 -0.16 -10.02 15.46
C LEU A 226 -0.71 -9.79 16.88
N ASN A 227 -1.49 -10.74 17.40
CA ASN A 227 -1.59 -10.99 18.84
C ASN A 227 -2.21 -12.39 19.06
N GLY A 228 -1.42 -13.41 18.77
CA GLY A 228 -1.60 -14.74 19.35
C GLY A 228 -0.57 -14.92 20.47
N THR A 229 -1.01 -14.73 21.71
CA THR A 229 -0.22 -14.93 22.92
C THR A 229 0.17 -16.40 23.07
N SER A 230 1.46 -16.69 22.99
CA SER A 230 2.05 -17.86 23.65
C SER A 230 3.24 -17.36 24.46
N ASN A 231 3.09 -17.41 25.79
CA ASN A 231 4.17 -17.16 26.74
C ASN A 231 5.34 -18.10 26.44
N GLY A 232 6.41 -17.56 25.90
CA GLY A 232 7.69 -18.24 25.71
C GLY A 232 8.71 -17.20 25.24
N ASN A 233 9.72 -16.94 26.06
CA ASN A 233 10.77 -15.96 25.80
C ASN A 233 11.41 -16.15 24.42
N GLY A 234 11.16 -15.21 23.51
CA GLY A 234 11.87 -15.06 22.25
C GLY A 234 11.53 -13.69 21.66
N GLN A 235 12.47 -12.75 21.73
CA GLN A 235 12.31 -11.44 21.09
C GLN A 235 12.17 -11.65 19.57
N LYS A 236 10.98 -11.39 19.00
CA LYS A 236 10.85 -11.17 17.56
C LYS A 236 11.50 -9.83 17.24
N SER A 237 12.74 -9.88 16.76
CA SER A 237 13.40 -8.71 16.17
C SER A 237 12.56 -8.25 14.97
N ALA A 238 12.30 -6.95 14.86
CA ALA A 238 11.69 -6.39 13.66
C ALA A 238 12.60 -6.68 12.44
N LEU A 239 12.00 -6.92 11.26
CA LEU A 239 12.79 -7.04 10.03
C LEU A 239 13.56 -5.74 9.81
N VAL A 240 14.83 -5.86 9.45
CA VAL A 240 15.73 -4.76 9.11
C VAL A 240 16.37 -5.06 7.75
N GLN A 241 17.12 -4.11 7.21
CA GLN A 241 17.90 -4.37 6.01
C GLN A 241 18.93 -5.46 6.30
N GLY A 242 18.96 -6.52 5.49
CA GLY A 242 19.83 -7.66 5.76
C GLY A 242 19.57 -8.86 4.86
N LEU A 243 20.27 -9.94 5.15
CA LEU A 243 20.10 -11.25 4.53
C LEU A 243 19.27 -12.13 5.46
N TYR A 244 18.27 -12.81 4.93
CA TYR A 244 17.37 -13.65 5.72
C TYR A 244 17.22 -15.03 5.09
N ARG A 245 16.94 -16.03 5.94
CA ARG A 245 16.46 -17.35 5.53
C ARG A 245 15.29 -17.77 6.40
N PHE A 246 14.40 -18.62 5.89
CA PHE A 246 13.36 -19.21 6.72
C PHE A 246 13.94 -20.36 7.55
N ASP A 247 13.70 -20.34 8.87
CA ASP A 247 14.04 -21.43 9.75
C ASP A 247 12.83 -22.33 9.97
N GLN A 248 12.89 -23.54 9.43
CA GLN A 248 11.82 -24.53 9.52
C GLN A 248 11.55 -25.01 10.95
N SER A 249 12.54 -24.97 11.84
CA SER A 249 12.36 -25.43 13.23
C SER A 249 11.57 -24.41 14.04
N PHE A 250 11.85 -23.13 13.80
CA PHE A 250 11.20 -22.02 14.49
C PHE A 250 10.02 -21.41 13.73
N GLN A 251 9.77 -21.87 12.49
CA GLN A 251 8.72 -21.36 11.59
C GLN A 251 8.76 -19.84 11.47
N GLN A 252 9.95 -19.29 11.27
CA GLN A 252 10.16 -17.84 11.17
C GLN A 252 11.35 -17.49 10.28
N TRP A 253 11.31 -16.30 9.69
CA TRP A 253 12.45 -15.71 9.03
C TRP A 253 13.50 -15.29 10.06
N ILE A 254 14.74 -15.73 9.87
CA ILE A 254 15.88 -15.37 10.72
C ILE A 254 16.90 -14.59 9.90
N GLU A 255 17.52 -13.59 10.52
CA GLU A 255 18.60 -12.83 9.92
C GLU A 255 19.88 -13.69 9.90
N CYS A 256 20.52 -13.75 8.73
CA CYS A 256 21.82 -14.35 8.54
C CYS A 256 22.94 -13.33 8.79
N PRO A 257 24.14 -13.76 9.20
CA PRO A 257 25.28 -12.86 9.37
C PRO A 257 25.54 -12.05 8.09
N HIS A 258 25.49 -10.73 8.21
CA HIS A 258 25.85 -9.81 7.13
C HIS A 258 27.37 -9.72 7.00
N ILE A 259 27.90 -10.14 5.85
CA ILE A 259 29.30 -9.95 5.47
C ILE A 259 29.34 -8.86 4.41
N SER A 260 29.83 -7.68 4.78
CA SER A 260 29.94 -6.55 3.87
C SER A 260 30.94 -6.86 2.75
N LEU A 261 30.61 -6.45 1.52
CA LEU A 261 31.60 -6.37 0.45
C LEU A 261 32.70 -5.38 0.85
N THR A 262 33.91 -5.89 1.11
CA THR A 262 35.09 -5.06 1.43
C THR A 262 36.25 -5.41 0.50
N SER A 263 37.29 -4.58 0.48
CA SER A 263 38.48 -4.87 -0.33
C SER A 263 39.31 -6.05 0.18
N ASP A 264 39.08 -6.51 1.42
CA ASP A 264 39.86 -7.54 2.12
C ASP A 264 39.20 -8.94 2.05
N ASP A 265 38.55 -9.24 0.92
CA ASP A 265 37.76 -10.45 0.66
C ASP A 265 38.55 -11.77 0.73
N SER A 266 39.88 -11.71 0.70
CA SER A 266 40.78 -12.88 0.80
C SER A 266 40.73 -13.58 2.16
N LYS A 267 40.19 -12.92 3.20
CA LYS A 267 40.04 -13.47 4.55
C LYS A 267 38.71 -14.20 4.77
N ILE A 268 37.74 -14.04 3.89
CA ILE A 268 36.45 -14.74 3.99
C ILE A 268 36.66 -16.17 3.49
N LEU A 269 36.20 -17.18 4.23
CA LEU A 269 36.29 -18.56 3.78
C LEU A 269 35.12 -18.88 2.87
N SER A 270 35.40 -19.44 1.69
CA SER A 270 34.37 -20.03 0.83
C SER A 270 33.72 -21.22 1.56
N THR A 271 32.40 -21.31 1.46
CA THR A 271 31.64 -22.48 1.93
C THR A 271 30.87 -23.07 0.76
N ASN A 272 30.40 -24.31 0.88
CA ASN A 272 29.60 -24.92 -0.20
C ASN A 272 28.35 -24.09 -0.56
N GLU A 273 27.82 -23.29 0.39
CA GLU A 273 26.67 -22.42 0.17
C GLU A 273 27.00 -21.09 -0.52
N THR A 274 28.29 -20.71 -0.64
CA THR A 274 28.70 -19.46 -1.29
C THR A 274 29.00 -19.62 -2.77
N TYR A 275 29.00 -20.86 -3.28
CA TYR A 275 29.23 -21.14 -4.68
C TYR A 275 27.97 -20.90 -5.51
N LEU A 276 28.13 -20.20 -6.63
CA LEU A 276 27.09 -20.13 -7.64
C LEU A 276 26.98 -21.52 -8.32
N PRO A 277 25.77 -22.06 -8.55
CA PRO A 277 25.59 -23.31 -9.27
C PRO A 277 26.15 -23.24 -10.70
N GLU A 278 26.61 -24.39 -11.23
CA GLU A 278 27.11 -24.50 -12.62
C GLU A 278 26.04 -24.13 -13.65
N ARG A 279 24.77 -24.43 -13.35
CA ARG A 279 23.60 -23.99 -14.11
C ARG A 279 22.66 -23.27 -13.16
N CYS A 280 22.28 -22.06 -13.53
CA CYS A 280 21.47 -21.19 -12.69
C CYS A 280 20.35 -20.56 -13.53
N HIS A 281 19.11 -20.66 -13.08
CA HIS A 281 17.97 -20.00 -13.69
C HIS A 281 17.70 -18.66 -13.02
N PHE A 282 17.70 -17.61 -13.83
CA PHE A 282 17.49 -16.24 -13.37
C PHE A 282 16.12 -15.74 -13.78
N VAL A 283 15.45 -15.05 -12.87
CA VAL A 283 14.28 -14.23 -13.17
C VAL A 283 14.55 -12.82 -12.69
N THR A 284 14.32 -11.84 -13.55
CA THR A 284 14.21 -10.44 -13.14
C THR A 284 12.84 -9.90 -13.51
N TRP A 285 12.23 -9.15 -12.59
CA TRP A 285 10.88 -8.63 -12.80
C TRP A 285 10.66 -7.32 -12.04
N ASN A 286 10.44 -6.23 -12.76
CA ASN A 286 9.81 -5.04 -12.21
C ASN A 286 8.32 -5.34 -12.01
N ILE A 287 7.89 -5.50 -10.76
CA ILE A 287 6.54 -5.99 -10.45
C ILE A 287 5.48 -4.90 -10.50
N LEU A 288 5.82 -3.65 -10.85
CA LEU A 288 4.96 -2.47 -10.90
C LEU A 288 4.47 -1.98 -9.52
N LEU A 289 4.79 -0.73 -9.22
CA LEU A 289 4.45 -0.04 -7.97
C LEU A 289 2.94 0.17 -7.82
N ASP A 290 2.44 -0.08 -6.61
CA ASP A 290 1.00 -0.11 -6.29
C ASP A 290 0.27 1.24 -6.34
N HIS A 291 1.02 2.34 -6.32
CA HIS A 291 0.48 3.65 -5.98
C HIS A 291 0.05 4.47 -7.20
N TYR A 292 0.58 4.17 -8.39
CA TYR A 292 0.28 4.96 -9.60
C TYR A 292 -0.96 4.43 -10.31
N GLN A 293 -2.07 5.18 -10.25
CA GLN A 293 -3.36 4.76 -10.83
C GLN A 293 -3.90 3.46 -10.20
N SER A 294 -3.92 3.40 -8.86
CA SER A 294 -4.31 2.22 -8.08
C SER A 294 -5.68 1.60 -8.45
N THR A 295 -6.59 2.38 -9.05
CA THR A 295 -7.87 1.90 -9.57
C THR A 295 -7.75 1.01 -10.82
N LEU A 296 -6.60 1.02 -11.50
CA LEU A 296 -6.33 0.26 -12.73
C LEU A 296 -5.38 -0.92 -12.52
N ILE A 297 -4.67 -0.99 -11.38
CA ILE A 297 -3.55 -1.94 -11.20
C ILE A 297 -4.00 -3.33 -10.68
N TYR A 298 -5.23 -3.44 -10.14
CA TYR A 298 -5.78 -4.72 -9.62
C TYR A 298 -4.79 -5.49 -8.72
N ASN A 299 -4.22 -4.81 -7.71
CA ASN A 299 -3.08 -5.28 -6.92
C ASN A 299 -3.23 -6.72 -6.42
N SER A 300 -4.39 -7.08 -5.86
CA SER A 300 -4.63 -8.42 -5.30
C SER A 300 -4.49 -9.52 -6.36
N GLN A 301 -5.08 -9.33 -7.54
CA GLN A 301 -4.99 -10.28 -8.64
C GLN A 301 -3.57 -10.34 -9.21
N ARG A 302 -2.97 -9.18 -9.47
CA ARG A 302 -1.61 -9.07 -10.02
C ARG A 302 -0.58 -9.75 -9.11
N TYR A 303 -0.62 -9.47 -7.82
CA TYR A 303 0.28 -10.09 -6.84
C TYR A 303 0.14 -11.61 -6.82
N ARG A 304 -1.11 -12.10 -6.82
CA ARG A 304 -1.33 -13.55 -6.83
C ARG A 304 -0.77 -14.19 -8.09
N SER A 305 -1.02 -13.60 -9.26
CA SER A 305 -0.47 -14.09 -10.53
C SER A 305 1.06 -14.08 -10.55
N ILE A 306 1.70 -13.03 -10.01
CA ILE A 306 3.17 -12.96 -9.90
C ILE A 306 3.70 -14.08 -9.01
N LEU A 307 3.12 -14.26 -7.81
CA LEU A 307 3.54 -15.31 -6.88
C LEU A 307 3.32 -16.71 -7.46
N ASP A 308 2.19 -16.96 -8.12
CA ASP A 308 1.91 -18.22 -8.81
C ASP A 308 2.89 -18.48 -9.95
N THR A 309 3.26 -17.45 -10.71
CA THR A 309 4.26 -17.55 -11.78
C THR A 309 5.64 -17.89 -11.21
N LEU A 310 6.11 -17.18 -10.19
CA LEU A 310 7.38 -17.46 -9.52
C LEU A 310 7.40 -18.88 -8.93
N LYS A 311 6.29 -19.32 -8.32
CA LYS A 311 6.10 -20.68 -7.81
C LYS A 311 6.15 -21.74 -8.91
N SER A 312 5.64 -21.44 -10.10
CA SER A 312 5.67 -22.40 -11.21
C SER A 312 7.08 -22.55 -11.80
N LEU A 313 7.83 -21.45 -11.84
CA LEU A 313 9.18 -21.41 -12.41
C LEU A 313 10.25 -21.93 -11.44
N LEU A 314 10.08 -21.70 -10.13
CA LEU A 314 11.06 -22.02 -9.07
C LEU A 314 12.52 -21.67 -9.42
N PRO A 315 12.80 -20.45 -9.89
CA PRO A 315 14.13 -20.06 -10.34
C PRO A 315 15.14 -20.06 -9.20
N ASP A 316 16.41 -20.22 -9.55
CA ASP A 316 17.53 -20.25 -8.62
C ASP A 316 17.85 -18.86 -8.07
N ILE A 317 17.71 -17.81 -8.90
CA ILE A 317 17.85 -16.40 -8.51
C ILE A 317 16.66 -15.58 -9.00
N ILE A 318 16.12 -14.75 -8.10
CA ILE A 318 15.03 -13.81 -8.39
C ILE A 318 15.46 -12.40 -8.02
N CYS A 319 15.42 -11.50 -8.99
CA CYS A 319 15.66 -10.07 -8.82
C CYS A 319 14.35 -9.31 -9.05
N LEU A 320 13.77 -8.74 -7.99
CA LEU A 320 12.54 -7.96 -8.10
C LEU A 320 12.83 -6.47 -7.93
N GLN A 321 12.12 -5.64 -8.71
CA GLN A 321 12.11 -4.18 -8.60
C GLN A 321 10.68 -3.68 -8.32
N GLU A 322 10.55 -2.48 -7.73
CA GLU A 322 9.26 -1.88 -7.33
C GLU A 322 8.49 -2.67 -6.26
N VAL A 323 9.22 -3.35 -5.39
CA VAL A 323 8.64 -4.14 -4.30
C VAL A 323 8.19 -3.23 -3.16
N THR A 324 6.92 -3.32 -2.77
CA THR A 324 6.36 -2.68 -1.59
C THR A 324 6.33 -3.63 -0.41
N MET A 325 6.14 -3.09 0.80
CA MET A 325 5.98 -3.89 2.02
C MET A 325 4.80 -4.86 1.93
N ASN A 326 3.71 -4.48 1.24
CA ASN A 326 2.54 -5.32 1.08
C ASN A 326 2.87 -6.59 0.28
N PHE A 327 3.57 -6.44 -0.85
CA PHE A 327 4.03 -7.59 -1.63
C PHE A 327 5.03 -8.43 -0.84
N LEU A 328 5.99 -7.80 -0.14
CA LEU A 328 6.97 -8.51 0.68
C LEU A 328 6.27 -9.38 1.73
N ASN A 329 5.27 -8.86 2.44
CA ASN A 329 4.53 -9.64 3.43
C ASN A 329 3.82 -10.85 2.82
N LEU A 330 3.21 -10.71 1.65
CA LEU A 330 2.59 -11.85 0.95
C LEU A 330 3.64 -12.89 0.56
N LEU A 331 4.73 -12.43 -0.06
CA LEU A 331 5.85 -13.26 -0.49
C LEU A 331 6.45 -14.07 0.67
N LEU A 332 6.73 -13.43 1.82
CA LEU A 332 7.32 -14.08 2.98
C LEU A 332 6.39 -15.13 3.62
N ASN A 333 5.09 -15.10 3.34
CA ASN A 333 4.10 -16.07 3.78
C ASN A 333 3.88 -17.22 2.78
N GLU A 334 4.50 -17.18 1.60
CA GLU A 334 4.36 -18.26 0.63
C GLU A 334 5.11 -19.53 1.09
N ILE A 335 4.36 -20.62 1.24
CA ILE A 335 4.88 -21.92 1.68
C ILE A 335 6.00 -22.42 0.76
N TRP A 336 5.84 -22.24 -0.56
CA TRP A 336 6.85 -22.69 -1.51
C TRP A 336 8.19 -21.99 -1.29
N LEU A 337 8.18 -20.71 -0.91
CA LEU A 337 9.40 -19.95 -0.65
C LEU A 337 10.09 -20.46 0.63
N GLN A 338 9.29 -20.72 1.66
CA GLN A 338 9.76 -21.23 2.96
C GLN A 338 10.34 -22.65 2.84
N GLU A 339 9.70 -23.52 2.07
CA GLU A 339 10.10 -24.93 1.90
C GLU A 339 11.28 -25.13 0.95
N ASN A 340 11.50 -24.22 -0.01
CA ASN A 340 12.57 -24.34 -1.01
C ASN A 340 13.90 -23.68 -0.59
N ASN A 341 14.08 -23.36 0.69
CA ASN A 341 15.34 -22.85 1.25
C ASN A 341 15.88 -21.61 0.51
N TYR A 342 15.02 -20.60 0.34
CA TYR A 342 15.43 -19.31 -0.22
C TYR A 342 16.12 -18.43 0.82
N TYR A 343 17.23 -17.82 0.41
CA TYR A 343 17.85 -16.67 1.05
C TYR A 343 17.34 -15.40 0.40
N ILE A 344 17.11 -14.33 1.19
CA ILE A 344 16.55 -13.07 0.70
C ILE A 344 17.37 -11.90 1.22
N ILE A 345 17.88 -11.06 0.31
CA ILE A 345 18.42 -9.74 0.63
C ILE A 345 17.27 -8.74 0.58
N MET A 346 16.98 -8.12 1.73
CA MET A 346 15.94 -7.10 1.87
C MET A 346 16.55 -5.71 2.04
N MET A 347 16.06 -4.73 1.27
CA MET A 347 16.45 -3.34 1.39
C MET A 347 15.62 -2.60 2.44
N LYS A 348 16.22 -1.60 3.10
CA LYS A 348 15.53 -0.75 4.07
C LYS A 348 14.28 -0.07 3.48
N ASN A 349 14.32 0.35 2.23
CA ASN A 349 13.19 1.05 1.59
C ASN A 349 11.97 0.14 1.37
N VAL A 350 12.14 -1.18 1.27
CA VAL A 350 10.99 -2.10 1.21
C VAL A 350 10.35 -2.22 2.59
N ILE A 351 11.17 -2.22 3.65
CA ILE A 351 10.77 -2.49 5.03
C ILE A 351 10.20 -1.23 5.71
N ASN A 352 10.81 -0.07 5.48
CA ASN A 352 10.42 1.14 6.19
C ASN A 352 9.27 1.86 5.47
N SER A 353 8.05 1.64 5.93
CA SER A 353 6.81 2.19 5.36
C SER A 353 6.49 3.61 5.81
N ASP A 354 7.43 4.34 6.42
CA ASP A 354 7.23 5.70 6.94
C ASP A 354 6.87 6.74 5.84
N GLN A 355 6.96 6.36 4.57
CA GLN A 355 6.62 7.19 3.42
C GLN A 355 5.59 6.49 2.54
N ASP A 356 4.49 7.19 2.21
CA ASP A 356 3.32 6.72 1.43
C ASP A 356 3.61 6.19 0.00
N LYS A 357 4.88 6.04 -0.38
CA LYS A 357 5.34 5.55 -1.70
C LYS A 357 6.64 4.74 -1.61
N SER A 358 6.97 4.20 -0.45
CA SER A 358 8.23 3.48 -0.29
C SER A 358 8.22 2.15 -1.06
N TYR A 359 9.22 1.96 -1.90
CA TYR A 359 9.47 0.72 -2.63
C TYR A 359 10.96 0.48 -2.74
N GLY A 360 11.33 -0.75 -3.06
CA GLY A 360 12.73 -1.09 -3.28
C GLY A 360 12.90 -2.31 -4.15
N GLN A 361 14.01 -2.99 -3.93
CA GLN A 361 14.39 -4.20 -4.65
C GLN A 361 14.57 -5.35 -3.67
N LEU A 362 14.41 -6.56 -4.18
CA LEU A 362 14.75 -7.80 -3.49
C LEU A 362 15.67 -8.63 -4.37
N MET A 363 16.57 -9.36 -3.74
CA MET A 363 17.31 -10.44 -4.40
C MET A 363 17.11 -11.72 -3.60
N MET A 364 16.61 -12.77 -4.24
CA MET A 364 16.36 -14.07 -3.64
C MET A 364 17.23 -15.14 -4.30
N MET A 365 17.74 -16.08 -3.51
CA MET A 365 18.63 -17.14 -3.98
C MET A 365 18.23 -18.47 -3.35
N LYS A 366 18.04 -19.51 -4.17
CA LYS A 366 17.56 -20.83 -3.74
C LYS A 366 18.74 -21.73 -3.38
N ASN A 367 18.78 -22.29 -2.18
CA ASN A 367 19.81 -23.24 -1.71
C ASN A 367 21.25 -22.71 -1.58
N PHE A 368 21.53 -21.46 -1.93
CA PHE A 368 22.84 -20.84 -1.78
C PHE A 368 22.68 -19.36 -1.40
N ARG A 369 23.75 -18.76 -0.90
CA ARG A 369 23.78 -17.40 -0.36
C ARG A 369 25.02 -16.65 -0.87
N PRO A 370 25.06 -15.31 -0.77
CA PRO A 370 26.24 -14.58 -1.17
C PRO A 370 27.37 -14.87 -0.17
N ARG A 371 28.60 -14.87 -0.70
CA ARG A 371 29.82 -14.73 0.10
C ARG A 371 29.80 -13.42 0.88
N SER A 372 29.44 -12.35 0.18
CA SER A 372 29.29 -10.99 0.72
C SER A 372 28.29 -10.23 -0.14
N PHE A 373 27.65 -9.22 0.44
CA PHE A 373 26.77 -8.33 -0.32
C PHE A 373 26.86 -6.89 0.18
N SER A 374 26.31 -5.97 -0.60
CA SER A 374 26.22 -4.56 -0.26
C SER A 374 25.04 -3.93 -0.97
N ILE A 375 24.44 -2.95 -0.32
CA ILE A 375 23.43 -2.08 -0.90
C ILE A 375 24.11 -0.74 -1.14
N CYS A 376 24.26 -0.39 -2.41
CA CYS A 376 25.03 0.78 -2.81
C CYS A 376 24.10 1.88 -3.33
N PRO A 377 24.25 3.13 -2.87
CA PRO A 377 23.55 4.25 -3.47
C PRO A 377 24.07 4.52 -4.87
N LEU A 378 23.15 4.78 -5.79
CA LEU A 378 23.45 5.38 -7.08
C LEU A 378 23.50 6.89 -6.88
N GLU A 379 24.70 7.42 -6.64
CA GLU A 379 24.94 8.86 -6.59
C GLU A 379 24.86 9.44 -7.99
N ILE A 380 24.05 10.48 -8.13
CA ILE A 380 24.00 11.31 -9.33
C ILE A 380 24.28 12.75 -8.91
N SER A 381 25.19 13.38 -9.65
CA SER A 381 25.53 14.79 -9.52
C SER A 381 24.73 15.58 -10.54
N ASP A 382 23.58 16.12 -10.13
CA ASP A 382 22.90 17.18 -10.88
C ASP A 382 23.41 18.53 -10.36
N ASP A 383 23.94 19.39 -11.23
CA ASP A 383 24.36 20.77 -10.92
C ASP A 383 25.25 20.93 -9.67
N GLY A 384 26.10 19.94 -9.37
CA GLY A 384 27.02 19.96 -8.22
C GLY A 384 26.41 19.53 -6.89
N ASN A 385 25.11 19.25 -6.82
CA ASN A 385 24.46 18.65 -5.65
C ASN A 385 24.35 17.13 -5.82
N LYS A 386 24.98 16.38 -4.92
CA LYS A 386 24.83 14.92 -4.86
C LYS A 386 23.49 14.57 -4.25
N THR A 387 22.61 13.94 -5.03
CA THR A 387 21.37 13.35 -4.51
C THR A 387 21.39 11.85 -4.71
N ILE A 388 21.01 11.11 -3.66
CA ILE A 388 20.80 9.67 -3.73
C ILE A 388 19.34 9.47 -4.10
N THR A 389 19.09 8.92 -5.29
CA THR A 389 17.73 8.75 -5.81
C THR A 389 17.35 7.29 -6.01
N LYS A 390 18.34 6.42 -6.20
CA LYS A 390 18.20 4.97 -6.36
C LYS A 390 19.33 4.27 -5.62
N GLU A 391 19.13 2.98 -5.36
CA GLU A 391 20.12 2.10 -4.77
C GLU A 391 20.16 0.82 -5.59
N LEU A 392 21.21 0.02 -5.46
CA LEU A 392 21.36 -1.27 -6.12
C LEU A 392 21.86 -2.32 -5.12
N ILE A 393 21.61 -3.59 -5.41
CA ILE A 393 22.10 -4.72 -4.60
C ILE A 393 23.24 -5.37 -5.35
N ILE A 394 24.43 -5.45 -4.74
CA ILE A 394 25.55 -6.24 -5.25
C ILE A 394 25.71 -7.46 -4.34
N ALA A 395 25.65 -8.65 -4.92
CA ALA A 395 25.86 -9.91 -4.23
C ALA A 395 27.01 -10.69 -4.89
N ARG A 396 28.03 -11.03 -4.12
CA ARG A 396 29.21 -11.76 -4.59
C ARG A 396 29.09 -13.24 -4.29
N PHE A 397 29.42 -14.06 -5.27
CA PHE A 397 29.41 -15.51 -5.18
C PHE A 397 30.76 -16.08 -5.59
N ASP A 398 31.11 -17.25 -5.08
CA ASP A 398 32.26 -17.99 -5.51
C ASP A 398 31.93 -18.77 -6.80
N LEU A 399 32.77 -18.71 -7.82
CA LEU A 399 32.73 -19.63 -8.96
C LEU A 399 33.68 -20.81 -8.74
N ASN A 400 34.82 -20.55 -8.10
CA ASN A 400 35.73 -21.55 -7.56
C ASN A 400 36.48 -20.93 -6.35
N THR A 401 37.46 -21.61 -5.79
CA THR A 401 38.19 -21.14 -4.59
C THR A 401 38.98 -19.84 -4.78
N LYS A 402 39.18 -19.37 -6.01
CA LYS A 402 39.97 -18.17 -6.33
C LYS A 402 39.21 -17.13 -7.15
N ILE A 403 38.10 -17.52 -7.77
CA ILE A 403 37.35 -16.69 -8.70
C ILE A 403 35.96 -16.46 -8.13
N THR A 404 35.56 -15.20 -8.07
CA THR A 404 34.23 -14.76 -7.69
C THR A 404 33.51 -14.11 -8.85
N ILE A 405 32.18 -14.03 -8.75
CA ILE A 405 31.31 -13.26 -9.63
C ILE A 405 30.41 -12.34 -8.82
N ASP A 406 30.21 -11.12 -9.31
CA ASP A 406 29.28 -10.16 -8.73
C ASP A 406 27.98 -10.12 -9.53
N LEU A 407 26.86 -10.38 -8.87
CA LEU A 407 25.52 -10.21 -9.42
C LEU A 407 24.95 -8.87 -8.91
N VAL A 408 24.49 -8.04 -9.83
CA VAL A 408 24.02 -6.69 -9.53
C VAL A 408 22.54 -6.55 -9.91
N ASN A 409 21.66 -6.50 -8.91
CA ASN A 409 20.26 -6.16 -9.12
C ASN A 409 20.12 -4.63 -9.21
N LEU A 410 19.59 -4.16 -10.34
CA LEU A 410 19.48 -2.73 -10.66
C LEU A 410 18.06 -2.31 -11.04
N HIS A 411 17.75 -1.07 -10.70
CA HIS A 411 16.54 -0.36 -11.11
C HIS A 411 16.93 1.09 -11.40
N LEU A 412 17.21 1.40 -12.66
CA LEU A 412 17.70 2.72 -13.04
C LEU A 412 16.56 3.75 -13.17
N HIS A 413 16.88 4.96 -13.59
CA HIS A 413 15.90 6.05 -13.68
C HIS A 413 14.94 5.84 -14.85
N ASN A 414 13.64 6.06 -14.61
CA ASN A 414 12.64 6.05 -15.67
C ASN A 414 12.74 7.28 -16.58
N ASP A 415 12.11 7.20 -17.76
CA ASP A 415 12.12 8.27 -18.76
C ASP A 415 11.42 9.57 -18.33
N ARG A 416 10.58 9.51 -17.28
CA ARG A 416 9.92 10.69 -16.72
C ARG A 416 10.84 11.51 -15.82
N SER A 417 12.00 10.97 -15.48
CA SER A 417 13.01 11.65 -14.68
C SER A 417 13.67 12.75 -15.51
N HIS A 418 13.90 13.92 -14.92
CA HIS A 418 14.67 14.98 -15.59
C HIS A 418 16.06 14.46 -15.95
N ASN A 419 16.44 14.56 -17.23
CA ASN A 419 17.65 13.99 -17.83
C ASN A 419 17.83 12.48 -17.55
N GLY A 420 16.73 11.71 -17.58
CA GLY A 420 16.72 10.29 -17.24
C GLY A 420 17.75 9.45 -18.01
N ASN A 421 17.88 9.66 -19.32
CA ASN A 421 18.87 8.96 -20.15
C ASN A 421 20.33 9.28 -19.75
N GLU A 422 20.67 10.55 -19.51
CA GLU A 422 22.01 10.95 -19.05
C GLU A 422 22.34 10.33 -17.70
N LYS A 423 21.36 10.31 -16.79
CA LYS A 423 21.46 9.68 -15.47
C LYS A 423 21.70 8.18 -15.56
N ARG A 424 21.01 7.49 -16.48
CA ARG A 424 21.22 6.06 -16.73
C ARG A 424 22.60 5.78 -17.31
N CYS A 425 23.01 6.52 -18.33
CA CYS A 425 24.35 6.40 -18.92
C CYS A 425 25.45 6.63 -17.88
N GLN A 426 25.34 7.70 -17.07
CA GLN A 426 26.32 7.98 -16.02
C GLN A 426 26.36 6.87 -14.96
N ALA A 427 25.21 6.33 -14.57
CA ALA A 427 25.13 5.23 -13.61
C ALA A 427 25.83 3.96 -14.14
N LEU A 428 25.57 3.59 -15.40
CA LEU A 428 26.20 2.43 -16.03
C LEU A 428 27.70 2.65 -16.26
N GLU A 429 28.12 3.82 -16.72
CA GLU A 429 29.54 4.12 -16.92
C GLU A 429 30.32 4.02 -15.60
N ASN A 430 29.73 4.53 -14.51
CA ASN A 430 30.29 4.41 -13.18
C ASN A 430 30.35 2.95 -12.70
N LEU A 431 29.35 2.13 -13.03
CA LEU A 431 29.36 0.70 -12.71
C LEU A 431 30.46 -0.02 -13.48
N PHE A 432 30.51 0.13 -14.80
CA PHE A 432 31.53 -0.51 -15.64
C PHE A 432 32.95 -0.14 -15.19
N LYS A 433 33.22 1.15 -14.90
CA LYS A 433 34.52 1.61 -14.38
C LYS A 433 34.88 1.01 -13.00
N LYS A 434 33.88 0.74 -12.16
CA LYS A 434 34.10 0.19 -10.80
C LYS A 434 34.25 -1.33 -10.81
N MET A 435 33.55 -2.02 -11.71
CA MET A 435 33.56 -3.48 -11.84
C MET A 435 34.79 -3.99 -12.60
N LYS A 436 35.98 -3.69 -12.06
CA LYS A 436 37.29 -4.03 -12.66
C LYS A 436 37.55 -5.52 -12.82
N THR A 437 36.78 -6.36 -12.12
CA THR A 437 36.83 -7.81 -12.27
C THR A 437 35.88 -8.16 -13.41
N ASN A 438 36.37 -8.66 -14.54
CA ASN A 438 35.55 -9.06 -15.71
C ASN A 438 34.51 -10.17 -15.44
N ASN A 439 34.22 -10.48 -14.16
CA ASN A 439 33.27 -11.48 -13.72
C ASN A 439 32.14 -10.78 -12.95
N TYR A 440 31.23 -10.15 -13.69
CA TYR A 440 30.01 -9.62 -13.11
C TYR A 440 28.84 -9.80 -14.08
N MET A 441 27.64 -9.75 -13.53
CA MET A 441 26.40 -9.76 -14.28
C MET A 441 25.50 -8.65 -13.76
N LEU A 442 25.07 -7.79 -14.67
CA LEU A 442 24.06 -6.78 -14.41
C LEU A 442 22.69 -7.36 -14.77
N ILE A 443 21.73 -7.30 -13.85
CA ILE A 443 20.39 -7.85 -14.06
C ILE A 443 19.36 -6.93 -13.41
N GLY A 444 18.27 -6.62 -14.09
CA GLY A 444 17.26 -5.74 -13.52
C GLY A 444 16.46 -4.96 -14.55
N ASP A 445 15.85 -3.89 -14.07
CA ASP A 445 15.18 -2.91 -14.90
C ASP A 445 16.12 -1.74 -15.20
N PHE A 446 16.75 -1.80 -16.37
CA PHE A 446 17.64 -0.76 -16.85
C PHE A 446 16.89 0.52 -17.26
N ASN A 447 15.56 0.47 -17.48
CA ASN A 447 14.81 1.53 -18.16
C ASN A 447 15.53 2.03 -19.44
N PHE A 448 16.23 1.12 -20.12
CA PHE A 448 17.01 1.41 -21.33
C PHE A 448 16.15 1.24 -22.56
N GLY A 449 16.28 2.16 -23.52
CA GLY A 449 15.61 2.08 -24.81
C GLY A 449 16.59 1.77 -25.94
N ASP A 450 16.21 0.88 -26.85
CA ASP A 450 16.98 0.65 -28.07
C ASP A 450 17.00 1.86 -29.04
N TYR A 451 16.20 2.89 -28.75
CA TYR A 451 16.02 4.07 -29.58
C TYR A 451 16.85 5.29 -29.15
N ASP A 452 17.44 5.29 -27.94
CA ASP A 452 18.24 6.43 -27.46
C ASP A 452 19.71 6.27 -27.87
N LEU A 453 20.21 7.22 -28.67
CA LEU A 453 21.57 7.17 -29.22
C LEU A 453 22.67 7.22 -28.14
N LYS A 454 22.46 7.96 -27.04
CA LYS A 454 23.46 8.04 -25.96
C LYS A 454 23.57 6.69 -25.23
N GLU A 455 22.44 6.04 -25.03
CA GLU A 455 22.33 4.71 -24.42
C GLU A 455 22.97 3.63 -25.29
N GLN A 456 22.72 3.67 -26.60
CA GLN A 456 23.41 2.74 -27.51
C GLN A 456 24.93 3.00 -27.56
N ASN A 457 25.36 4.26 -27.54
CA ASN A 457 26.79 4.61 -27.57
C ASN A 457 27.54 4.12 -26.32
N ILE A 458 26.93 4.14 -25.13
CA ILE A 458 27.59 3.60 -23.94
C ILE A 458 27.74 2.08 -24.04
N LEU A 459 26.72 1.37 -24.52
CA LEU A 459 26.83 -0.08 -24.73
C LEU A 459 27.90 -0.43 -25.76
N SER A 460 27.97 0.31 -26.88
CA SER A 460 29.01 0.10 -27.90
C SER A 460 30.41 0.41 -27.37
N THR A 461 30.54 1.39 -26.47
CA THR A 461 31.84 1.74 -25.85
C THR A 461 32.39 0.57 -25.02
N TYR A 462 31.51 -0.22 -24.40
CA TYR A 462 31.84 -1.35 -23.52
C TYR A 462 31.55 -2.72 -24.15
N GLU A 463 31.35 -2.81 -25.46
CA GLU A 463 30.90 -4.03 -26.16
C GLU A 463 31.86 -5.23 -26.02
N ASN A 464 33.14 -4.97 -25.77
CA ASN A 464 34.16 -6.00 -25.56
C ASN A 464 34.26 -6.46 -24.09
N GLU A 465 33.56 -5.77 -23.18
CA GLU A 465 33.57 -6.04 -21.74
C GLU A 465 32.22 -6.56 -21.25
N VAL A 466 31.12 -6.11 -21.86
CA VAL A 466 29.75 -6.40 -21.44
C VAL A 466 28.91 -6.80 -22.64
N HIS A 467 28.23 -7.94 -22.49
CA HIS A 467 27.40 -8.53 -23.53
C HIS A 467 25.94 -8.56 -23.08
N ASP A 468 25.04 -8.26 -24.02
CA ASP A 468 23.59 -8.40 -23.81
C ASP A 468 23.19 -9.84 -24.13
N LEU A 469 23.00 -10.65 -23.08
CA LEU A 469 22.63 -12.06 -23.20
C LEU A 469 21.35 -12.28 -24.01
N TRP A 470 20.40 -11.33 -24.00
CA TRP A 470 19.18 -11.48 -24.78
C TRP A 470 19.48 -11.38 -26.28
N LYS A 471 20.30 -10.40 -26.69
CA LYS A 471 20.73 -10.19 -28.08
C LYS A 471 21.63 -11.31 -28.60
N ASP A 472 22.43 -11.91 -27.72
CA ASP A 472 23.31 -13.02 -28.09
C ASP A 472 22.54 -14.33 -28.33
N ILE A 473 21.46 -14.56 -27.57
CA ILE A 473 20.68 -15.81 -27.62
C ILE A 473 19.56 -15.74 -28.66
N TYR A 474 18.89 -14.60 -28.77
CA TYR A 474 17.70 -14.46 -29.62
C TYR A 474 17.98 -13.60 -30.85
N HIS A 475 17.58 -14.12 -32.01
CA HIS A 475 17.50 -13.31 -33.23
C HIS A 475 16.31 -12.34 -33.10
N LEU A 476 16.58 -11.10 -32.72
CA LEU A 476 15.56 -10.07 -32.48
C LEU A 476 14.58 -9.89 -33.65
N ASP A 477 15.05 -10.07 -34.89
CA ASP A 477 14.22 -10.00 -36.11
C ASP A 477 13.14 -11.09 -36.19
N GLN A 478 13.31 -12.19 -35.44
CA GLN A 478 12.36 -13.31 -35.39
C GLN A 478 11.34 -13.17 -34.26
N VAL A 479 11.69 -12.47 -33.17
CA VAL A 479 10.82 -12.27 -32.00
C VAL A 479 9.70 -11.25 -32.28
N ASN A 480 9.95 -10.27 -33.16
CA ASN A 480 8.97 -9.25 -33.54
C ASN A 480 7.77 -9.76 -34.34
N ASN A 481 7.77 -11.03 -34.76
CA ASN A 481 6.67 -11.63 -35.54
C ASN A 481 5.65 -12.42 -34.69
N GLU A 482 5.84 -12.53 -33.37
CA GLU A 482 4.97 -13.34 -32.50
C GLU A 482 4.21 -12.55 -31.41
N PHE A 483 4.27 -11.22 -31.41
CA PHE A 483 3.54 -10.38 -30.45
C PHE A 483 2.51 -9.45 -31.10
#